data_AF-A0A7X5UXH2-F1
#
_entry.id   AF-A0A7X5UXH2-F1
#
_cell.length_a   1.000
_cell.length_b   1.000
_cell.length_c   1.000
_cell.angle_alpha   90.00
_cell.angle_beta   90.00
_cell.angle_gamma   90.00
#
_symmetry.space_group_name_H-M   'P 1'
#
loop_
_entity.id
_entity.type
_entity.pdbx_description
1 polymer ?
#
loop_
_entity_poly.entity_id
_entity_poly.type
_entity_poly.pdbx_seq_one_letter_code
_entity_poly.pdbx_strand_id
1 'polypeptide(L)'
;MLHSRSEWRLPPTGPDTCFVGISFHHFRTTRRAIVRSSLAQAFSSDGEGFATRGEGVPVEPEQGRNAHLSEQQAFELAQNVLAEYELRTGGAPLRVVLHKTSYFDPAEQAGFAAALKDTPIVSMVTLVPSLFRLLRYGAYPPKVGTVCTVNSDRSFLFTSGFMPELGTYPGPHVPQPFEVRCLGVESAVAAAQDVLNLTRMNWNTADIRGKWPVSLSFARRVGGILDEYGDDDLTETSFRYFV
;
A
#
# COMPACT_ATOMS: atom_id res chain seq x y z
N MET A 1 17.56 -20.29 18.31
CA MET A 1 17.20 -19.14 17.46
C MET A 1 16.44 -19.65 16.25
N LEU A 2 15.10 -19.61 16.32
CA LEU A 2 14.24 -19.99 15.20
C LEU A 2 14.30 -18.84 14.17
N HIS A 3 15.07 -19.03 13.11
CA HIS A 3 15.00 -18.16 11.94
C HIS A 3 13.61 -18.33 11.33
N SER A 4 12.80 -17.28 11.48
CA SER A 4 11.49 -17.15 10.86
C SER A 4 11.67 -17.08 9.34
N ARG A 5 11.67 -18.22 8.65
CA ARG A 5 11.67 -18.27 7.18
C ARG A 5 10.32 -17.80 6.66
N SER A 6 10.29 -16.66 6.00
CA SER A 6 9.17 -16.25 5.14
C SER A 6 8.99 -17.29 4.02
N GLU A 7 7.77 -17.79 3.85
CA GLU A 7 7.49 -18.95 2.96
C GLU A 7 7.60 -18.61 1.47
N TRP A 8 7.44 -17.34 1.09
CA TRP A 8 7.46 -16.88 -0.30
C TRP A 8 8.07 -15.47 -0.37
N ARG A 9 8.98 -15.23 -1.33
CA ARG A 9 9.67 -13.94 -1.54
C ARG A 9 9.47 -13.44 -2.97
N LEU A 10 9.56 -12.12 -3.18
CA LEU A 10 9.70 -11.60 -4.53
C LEU A 10 11.04 -12.04 -5.12
N PRO A 11 11.14 -12.23 -6.45
CA PRO A 11 12.44 -12.30 -7.10
C PRO A 11 13.26 -11.06 -6.71
N PRO A 12 14.53 -11.20 -6.30
CA PRO A 12 15.38 -10.07 -5.94
C PRO A 12 15.77 -9.32 -7.21
N THR A 13 14.86 -8.50 -7.71
CA THR A 13 15.08 -7.66 -8.88
C THR A 13 15.00 -6.20 -8.44
N GLY A 14 16.16 -5.62 -8.12
CA GLY A 14 16.28 -4.20 -7.82
C GLY A 14 16.97 -3.89 -6.49
N PRO A 15 17.04 -2.60 -6.13
CA PRO A 15 17.63 -2.13 -4.88
C PRO A 15 16.77 -2.54 -3.67
N ASP A 16 17.37 -2.56 -2.48
CA ASP A 16 16.68 -2.78 -1.22
C ASP A 16 15.53 -1.79 -1.05
N THR A 17 14.31 -2.32 -1.11
CA THR A 17 13.09 -1.53 -1.20
C THR A 17 12.26 -1.65 0.07
N CYS A 18 11.78 -0.52 0.57
CA CYS A 18 10.73 -0.42 1.57
C CYS A 18 9.41 0.00 0.91
N PHE A 19 8.46 -0.92 0.82
CA PHE A 19 7.11 -0.64 0.35
C PHE A 19 6.22 -0.25 1.53
N VAL A 20 5.71 0.97 1.53
CA VAL A 20 4.88 1.50 2.61
C VAL A 20 3.46 1.70 2.10
N GLY A 21 2.45 1.16 2.75
CA GLY A 21 1.05 1.47 2.50
C GLY A 21 0.49 2.34 3.62
N ILE A 22 -0.16 3.44 3.23
CA ILE A 22 -0.73 4.41 4.16
C ILE A 22 -2.25 4.36 4.05
N SER A 23 -2.91 4.11 5.17
CA SER A 23 -4.36 4.13 5.28
C SER A 23 -4.83 5.00 6.41
N PHE A 24 -6.09 5.41 6.35
CA PHE A 24 -6.73 6.22 7.37
C PHE A 24 -7.92 5.48 7.95
N HIS A 25 -8.02 5.52 9.27
CA HIS A 25 -9.10 4.92 10.03
C HIS A 25 -9.82 5.99 10.83
N HIS A 26 -11.16 5.94 10.83
CA HIS A 26 -12.00 6.79 11.68
C HIS A 26 -12.41 5.97 12.89
N PHE A 27 -12.12 6.46 14.09
CA PHE A 27 -12.71 5.94 15.30
C PHE A 27 -13.47 7.03 16.04
N ARG A 28 -14.52 6.63 16.76
CA ARG A 28 -15.34 7.55 17.54
C ARG A 28 -14.85 7.57 18.97
N THR A 29 -14.37 8.71 19.41
CA THR A 29 -14.03 8.90 20.83
C THR A 29 -15.32 9.00 21.67
N THR A 30 -15.20 8.72 22.97
CA THR A 30 -16.27 8.85 23.98
C THR A 30 -16.90 10.25 24.01
N ARG A 31 -16.18 11.28 23.53
CA ARG A 31 -16.65 12.67 23.45
C ARG A 31 -17.36 13.03 22.12
N ARG A 32 -17.74 12.04 21.30
CA ARG A 32 -18.35 12.21 19.96
C ARG A 32 -17.46 12.90 18.92
N ALA A 33 -16.18 13.16 19.22
CA ALA A 33 -15.23 13.62 18.21
C ALA A 33 -14.75 12.42 17.38
N ILE A 34 -14.86 12.53 16.05
CA ILE A 34 -14.26 11.57 15.12
C ILE A 34 -12.77 11.90 15.06
N VAL A 35 -11.93 10.92 15.36
CA VAL A 35 -10.47 11.02 15.23
C VAL A 35 -10.06 10.19 14.02
N ARG A 36 -9.13 10.71 13.23
CA ARG A 36 -8.47 10.00 12.13
C ARG A 36 -7.07 9.60 12.59
N SER A 37 -6.79 8.31 12.64
CA SER A 37 -5.42 7.81 12.78
C SER A 37 -4.96 7.26 11.45
N SER A 38 -3.74 7.63 11.07
CA SER A 38 -3.07 7.00 9.95
C SER A 38 -2.37 5.74 10.41
N LEU A 39 -2.33 4.76 9.53
CA LEU A 39 -1.59 3.53 9.73
C LEU A 39 -0.66 3.38 8.54
N ALA A 40 0.65 3.34 8.82
CA ALA A 40 1.64 2.95 7.84
C ALA A 40 1.98 1.48 8.02
N GLN A 41 1.98 0.76 6.92
CA GLN A 41 2.44 -0.61 6.89
C GLN A 41 3.59 -0.73 5.93
N ALA A 42 4.72 -1.24 6.38
CA ALA A 42 5.92 -1.33 5.58
C ALA A 42 6.37 -2.78 5.36
N PHE A 43 6.99 -3.02 4.21
CA PHE A 43 7.53 -4.32 3.81
C PHE A 43 8.88 -4.13 3.15
N SER A 44 9.86 -4.95 3.54
CA SER A 44 11.10 -5.09 2.80
C SER A 44 10.89 -5.93 1.54
N SER A 45 11.78 -5.76 0.56
CA SER A 45 11.88 -6.62 -0.63
C SER A 45 12.06 -8.11 -0.29
N ASP A 46 12.63 -8.42 0.87
CA ASP A 46 12.78 -9.79 1.40
C ASP A 46 11.51 -10.39 2.02
N GLY A 47 10.43 -9.62 2.06
CA GLY A 47 9.12 -10.06 2.55
C GLY A 47 8.96 -9.99 4.07
N GLU A 48 9.86 -9.31 4.78
CA GLU A 48 9.64 -8.98 6.20
C GLU A 48 8.74 -7.75 6.28
N GLY A 49 7.53 -7.94 6.83
CA GLY A 49 6.54 -6.88 7.02
C GLY A 49 6.49 -6.40 8.47
N PHE A 50 6.28 -5.11 8.65
CA PHE A 50 6.01 -4.47 9.94
C PHE A 50 4.92 -3.41 9.81
N ALA A 51 4.29 -3.05 10.92
CA ALA A 51 3.28 -2.00 10.97
C ALA A 51 3.67 -0.91 11.96
N THR A 52 3.47 0.34 11.57
CA THR A 52 3.74 1.53 12.36
C THR A 52 2.47 2.39 12.38
N ARG A 53 1.96 2.71 13.56
CA ARG A 53 0.79 3.60 13.70
C ARG A 53 1.27 5.05 13.64
N GLY A 54 0.63 5.85 12.79
CA GLY A 54 0.80 7.30 12.80
C GLY A 54 -0.13 7.95 13.81
N GLU A 55 0.21 9.15 14.25
CA GLU A 55 -0.55 9.86 15.28
C GLU A 55 -2.03 10.04 14.90
N GLY A 56 -2.90 9.88 15.89
CA GLY A 56 -4.33 10.15 15.76
C GLY A 56 -4.61 11.63 15.90
N VAL A 57 -5.24 12.24 14.89
CA VAL A 57 -5.57 13.67 14.88
C VAL A 57 -7.08 13.87 14.70
N PRO A 58 -7.69 14.83 15.43
CA PRO A 58 -9.10 15.18 15.24
C PRO A 58 -9.40 15.51 13.78
N VAL A 59 -10.55 15.08 13.29
CA VAL A 59 -10.97 15.43 11.91
C VAL A 59 -11.23 16.92 11.84
N GLU A 60 -10.42 17.64 11.07
CA GLU A 60 -10.70 19.03 10.76
C GLU A 60 -11.88 19.15 9.77
N PRO A 61 -12.78 20.13 9.94
CA PRO A 61 -13.92 20.34 9.05
C PRO A 61 -13.52 20.55 7.58
N GLU A 62 -12.32 21.09 7.33
CA GLU A 62 -11.81 21.46 6.01
C GLU A 62 -11.21 20.29 5.22
N GLN A 63 -10.91 19.16 5.87
CA GLN A 63 -10.25 18.00 5.22
C GLN A 63 -11.13 17.25 4.19
N GLY A 64 -12.36 17.68 3.94
CA GLY A 64 -13.23 17.06 2.95
C GLY A 64 -13.40 15.53 3.12
N ARG A 65 -13.68 14.85 2.01
CA ARG A 65 -13.92 13.39 1.98
C ARG A 65 -12.64 12.54 1.96
N ASN A 66 -11.52 13.09 1.52
CA ASN A 66 -10.25 12.38 1.42
C ASN A 66 -9.36 12.75 2.61
N ALA A 67 -8.92 11.75 3.37
CA ALA A 67 -7.99 12.00 4.46
C ALA A 67 -6.56 12.21 3.91
N HIS A 68 -5.90 13.24 4.45
CA HIS A 68 -4.53 13.63 4.18
C HIS A 68 -3.81 13.88 5.50
N LEU A 69 -2.52 13.61 5.53
CA LEU A 69 -1.64 14.00 6.63
C LEU A 69 -1.28 15.47 6.48
N SER A 70 -1.08 16.17 7.61
CA SER A 70 -0.32 17.41 7.57
C SER A 70 1.14 17.14 7.14
N GLU A 71 1.85 18.19 6.75
CA GLU A 71 3.27 18.09 6.41
C GLU A 71 4.10 17.47 7.56
N GLN A 72 3.85 17.91 8.80
CA GLN A 72 4.53 17.37 9.98
C GLN A 72 4.21 15.89 10.20
N GLN A 73 2.94 15.51 10.08
CA GLN A 73 2.53 14.11 10.24
C GLN A 73 3.14 13.21 9.16
N ALA A 74 3.20 13.67 7.91
CA ALA A 74 3.85 12.93 6.83
C ALA A 74 5.35 12.75 7.09
N PHE A 75 6.02 13.80 7.59
CA PHE A 75 7.43 13.74 7.98
C PHE A 75 7.68 12.71 9.09
N GLU A 76 6.94 12.80 10.20
CA GLU A 76 7.08 11.90 11.35
C GLU A 76 6.75 10.45 10.99
N LEU A 77 5.70 10.23 10.20
CA LEU A 77 5.33 8.90 9.74
C LEU A 77 6.46 8.24 8.94
N ALA A 78 7.10 8.97 8.03
CA ALA A 78 8.22 8.45 7.25
C ALA A 78 9.47 8.22 8.11
N GLN A 79 9.78 9.09 9.06
CA GLN A 79 10.90 8.88 10.00
C GLN A 79 10.70 7.62 10.84
N ASN A 80 9.50 7.40 11.37
CA ASN A 80 9.18 6.22 12.15
C ASN A 80 9.30 4.94 11.31
N VAL A 81 8.85 4.97 10.05
CA VAL A 81 9.00 3.84 9.12
C VAL A 81 10.47 3.56 8.80
N LEU A 82 11.30 4.58 8.57
CA LEU A 82 12.73 4.41 8.31
C LEU A 82 13.45 3.81 9.52
N ALA A 83 13.20 4.34 10.72
CA ALA A 83 13.81 3.84 11.95
C ALA A 83 13.48 2.37 12.19
N GLU A 84 12.22 1.97 12.00
CA GLU A 84 11.78 0.59 12.16
C GLU A 84 12.34 -0.34 11.05
N TYR A 85 12.47 0.17 9.82
CA TYR A 85 13.12 -0.56 8.73
C TYR A 85 14.60 -0.83 9.04
N GLU A 86 15.33 0.19 9.49
CA GLU A 86 16.76 0.09 9.82
C GLU A 86 16.99 -0.85 11.00
N LEU A 87 16.14 -0.79 12.03
CA LEU A 87 16.19 -1.70 13.18
C LEU A 87 16.12 -3.18 12.75
N ARG A 88 15.33 -3.49 11.72
CA ARG A 88 15.07 -4.87 11.26
C ARG A 88 16.09 -5.35 10.24
N THR A 89 16.48 -4.48 9.32
CA THR A 89 17.34 -4.85 8.17
C THR A 89 18.81 -4.52 8.39
N GLY A 90 19.14 -3.72 9.41
CA GLY A 90 20.50 -3.29 9.73
C GLY A 90 21.02 -2.15 8.85
N GLY A 91 20.17 -1.52 8.04
CA GLY A 91 20.54 -0.38 7.21
C GLY A 91 19.33 0.37 6.64
N ALA A 92 19.59 1.56 6.09
CA ALA A 92 18.55 2.37 5.44
C ALA A 92 18.17 1.77 4.07
N PRO A 93 16.89 1.86 3.65
CA PRO A 93 16.47 1.41 2.33
C PRO A 93 17.08 2.28 1.23
N LEU A 94 17.45 1.67 0.11
CA LEU A 94 17.89 2.40 -1.09
C LEU A 94 16.70 2.93 -1.90
N ARG A 95 15.50 2.38 -1.67
CA ARG A 95 14.28 2.74 -2.36
C ARG A 95 13.07 2.70 -1.43
N VAL A 96 12.23 3.74 -1.47
CA VAL A 96 10.97 3.80 -0.73
C VAL A 96 9.81 4.03 -1.70
N VAL A 97 8.77 3.21 -1.57
CA VAL A 97 7.54 3.32 -2.38
C VAL A 97 6.34 3.48 -1.45
N LEU A 98 5.76 4.67 -1.43
CA LEU A 98 4.58 4.99 -0.63
C LEU A 98 3.32 4.69 -1.43
N HIS A 99 2.37 3.94 -0.87
CA HIS A 99 1.10 3.57 -1.49
C HIS A 99 -0.08 4.21 -0.74
N LYS A 100 -1.00 4.82 -1.48
CA LYS A 100 -2.29 5.32 -0.95
C LYS A 100 -3.45 5.03 -1.91
N THR A 101 -4.67 5.11 -1.41
CA THR A 101 -5.89 5.13 -2.24
C THR A 101 -6.43 6.53 -2.51
N SER A 102 -5.95 7.55 -1.78
CA SER A 102 -6.13 8.97 -2.07
C SER A 102 -4.85 9.55 -2.66
N TYR A 103 -4.97 10.66 -3.40
CA TYR A 103 -3.81 11.36 -3.93
C TYR A 103 -2.93 11.87 -2.79
N PHE A 104 -1.64 12.09 -3.07
CA PHE A 104 -0.74 12.80 -2.17
C PHE A 104 -0.90 14.29 -2.40
N ASP A 105 -1.36 15.03 -1.40
CA ASP A 105 -1.51 16.49 -1.51
C ASP A 105 -0.14 17.20 -1.37
N PRO A 106 -0.05 18.52 -1.61
CA PRO A 106 1.22 19.23 -1.50
C PRO A 106 1.86 19.16 -0.10
N ALA A 107 1.07 19.15 0.98
CA ALA A 107 1.58 19.08 2.34
C ALA A 107 2.22 17.71 2.63
N GLU A 108 1.54 16.63 2.23
CA GLU A 108 2.06 15.26 2.31
C GLU A 108 3.34 15.12 1.51
N GLN A 109 3.36 15.64 0.27
CA GLN A 109 4.53 15.60 -0.58
C GLN A 109 5.73 16.31 0.05
N ALA A 110 5.52 17.49 0.64
CA ALA A 110 6.58 18.24 1.32
C ALA A 110 7.15 17.47 2.53
N GLY A 111 6.27 16.93 3.38
CA GLY A 111 6.68 16.18 4.58
C GLY A 111 7.46 14.92 4.23
N PHE A 112 6.96 14.14 3.27
CA PHE A 112 7.66 12.94 2.80
C PHE A 112 8.98 13.28 2.10
N ALA A 113 9.03 14.32 1.27
CA ALA A 113 10.27 14.75 0.62
C ALA A 113 11.34 15.18 1.65
N ALA A 114 10.94 15.89 2.70
CA ALA A 114 11.83 16.30 3.78
C ALA A 114 12.35 15.11 4.60
N ALA A 115 11.49 14.15 4.94
CA ALA A 115 11.86 12.97 5.73
C ALA A 115 12.72 11.96 4.93
N LEU A 116 12.47 11.83 3.62
CA LEU A 116 13.12 10.86 2.75
C LEU A 116 14.24 11.48 1.90
N LYS A 117 14.76 12.66 2.26
CA LYS A 117 15.75 13.42 1.49
C LYS A 117 17.04 12.63 1.18
N ASP A 118 17.41 11.71 2.09
CA ASP A 118 18.62 10.90 1.99
C ASP A 118 18.35 9.52 1.33
N THR A 119 17.08 9.23 0.98
CA THR A 119 16.68 8.03 0.25
C THR A 119 16.87 8.24 -1.26
N PRO A 120 17.69 7.44 -1.95
CA PRO A 120 18.01 7.67 -3.37
C PRO A 120 16.79 7.62 -4.32
N ILE A 121 15.84 6.71 -4.07
CA ILE A 121 14.68 6.50 -4.93
C ILE A 121 13.42 6.57 -4.08
N VAL A 122 12.58 7.59 -4.35
CA VAL A 122 11.28 7.75 -3.70
C VAL A 122 10.18 7.84 -4.74
N SER A 123 9.16 7.01 -4.56
CA SER A 123 7.96 7.00 -5.41
C SER A 123 6.70 7.04 -4.55
N MET A 124 5.75 7.89 -4.93
CA MET A 124 4.44 7.99 -4.31
C MET A 124 3.39 7.48 -5.30
N VAL A 125 2.82 6.32 -4.99
CA VAL A 125 1.91 5.57 -5.86
C VAL A 125 0.49 5.65 -5.31
N THR A 126 -0.42 6.21 -6.11
CA THR A 126 -1.85 6.22 -5.80
C THR A 126 -2.56 5.14 -6.61
N LEU A 127 -3.28 4.26 -5.92
CA LEU A 127 -4.15 3.25 -6.52
C LEU A 127 -5.61 3.68 -6.46
N VAL A 128 -6.17 4.01 -7.62
CA VAL A 128 -7.55 4.49 -7.73
C VAL A 128 -8.40 3.40 -8.39
N PRO A 129 -9.45 2.87 -7.72
CA PRO A 129 -10.43 2.02 -8.38
C PRO A 129 -11.03 2.75 -9.59
N SER A 130 -11.04 2.10 -10.76
CA SER A 130 -11.50 2.75 -11.99
C SER A 130 -12.80 2.15 -12.54
N LEU A 131 -13.59 3.00 -13.21
CA LEU A 131 -14.73 2.57 -14.02
C LEU A 131 -14.29 2.09 -15.42
N PHE A 132 -13.01 2.21 -15.76
CA PHE A 132 -12.47 1.73 -17.03
C PHE A 132 -12.68 0.23 -17.17
N ARG A 133 -13.06 -0.23 -18.36
CA ARG A 133 -13.22 -1.64 -18.71
C ARG A 133 -12.54 -1.88 -20.04
N LEU A 134 -11.82 -3.00 -20.12
CA LEU A 134 -11.27 -3.49 -21.37
C LEU A 134 -11.97 -4.81 -21.71
N LEU A 135 -12.60 -4.85 -22.88
CA LEU A 135 -13.23 -6.05 -23.41
C LEU A 135 -12.33 -6.62 -24.50
N ARG A 136 -12.10 -7.92 -24.44
CA ARG A 136 -11.37 -8.66 -25.46
C ARG A 136 -12.36 -9.53 -26.23
N TYR A 137 -12.14 -9.69 -27.52
CA TYR A 137 -12.86 -10.69 -28.30
C TYR A 137 -12.58 -12.10 -27.74
N GLY A 138 -13.63 -12.87 -27.47
CA GLY A 138 -13.54 -14.21 -26.88
C GLY A 138 -14.18 -14.31 -25.49
N ALA A 139 -14.03 -15.48 -24.86
CA ALA A 139 -14.75 -15.82 -23.62
C ALA A 139 -14.13 -15.24 -22.33
N TYR A 140 -12.88 -14.79 -22.38
CA TYR A 140 -12.14 -14.40 -21.17
C TYR A 140 -11.64 -12.95 -21.22
N PRO A 141 -11.61 -12.25 -20.07
CA PRO A 141 -11.12 -10.89 -19.96
C PRO A 141 -9.60 -10.80 -20.20
N PRO A 142 -9.00 -9.58 -20.15
CA PRO A 142 -7.55 -9.43 -20.15
C PRO A 142 -6.85 -10.29 -19.10
N LYS A 143 -5.61 -10.68 -19.39
CA LYS A 143 -4.78 -11.47 -18.46
C LYS A 143 -4.44 -10.62 -17.23
N VAL A 144 -4.40 -11.24 -16.03
CA VAL A 144 -3.85 -10.57 -14.85
C VAL A 144 -2.44 -10.05 -15.13
N GLY A 145 -2.16 -8.82 -14.71
CA GLY A 145 -0.91 -8.10 -15.00
C GLY A 145 -0.92 -7.31 -16.31
N THR A 146 -2.03 -7.34 -17.06
CA THR A 146 -2.17 -6.44 -18.22
C THR A 146 -2.17 -4.98 -17.75
N VAL A 147 -1.31 -4.16 -18.35
CA VAL A 147 -1.29 -2.70 -18.17
C VAL A 147 -1.80 -2.05 -19.45
N CYS A 148 -2.75 -1.12 -19.31
CA CYS A 148 -3.27 -0.33 -20.41
C CYS A 148 -2.97 1.14 -20.15
N THR A 149 -2.31 1.82 -21.09
CA THR A 149 -2.04 3.25 -21.01
C THR A 149 -2.93 3.99 -22.01
N VAL A 150 -3.69 4.96 -21.50
CA VAL A 150 -4.61 5.80 -22.29
C VAL A 150 -4.05 7.20 -22.39
N ASN A 151 -4.05 7.75 -23.61
CA ASN A 151 -3.55 9.11 -23.92
C ASN A 151 -2.10 9.37 -23.46
N SER A 152 -1.28 8.31 -23.35
CA SER A 152 0.10 8.37 -22.86
C SER A 152 0.28 8.94 -21.43
N ASP A 153 -0.81 9.06 -20.67
CA ASP A 153 -0.81 9.74 -19.36
C ASP A 153 -1.39 8.84 -18.25
N ARG A 154 -2.47 8.11 -18.55
CA ARG A 154 -3.19 7.32 -17.53
C ARG A 154 -2.94 5.84 -17.70
N SER A 155 -2.34 5.20 -16.70
CA SER A 155 -2.04 3.77 -16.72
C SER A 155 -2.99 2.98 -15.83
N PHE A 156 -3.51 1.87 -16.35
CA PHE A 156 -4.48 1.01 -15.69
C PHE A 156 -3.94 -0.41 -15.57
N LEU A 157 -3.81 -0.91 -14.34
CA LEU A 157 -3.35 -2.25 -14.03
C LEU A 157 -4.52 -3.19 -13.73
N PHE A 158 -4.60 -4.28 -14.48
CA PHE A 158 -5.52 -5.38 -14.21
C PHE A 158 -4.92 -6.35 -13.18
N THR A 159 -5.24 -6.15 -11.90
CA THR A 159 -4.84 -7.10 -10.83
C THR A 159 -5.76 -8.33 -10.74
N SER A 160 -6.91 -8.31 -11.42
CA SER A 160 -7.80 -9.45 -11.64
C SER A 160 -8.13 -9.60 -13.12
N GLY A 161 -8.38 -10.83 -13.57
CA GLY A 161 -8.53 -11.15 -14.99
C GLY A 161 -8.23 -12.62 -15.27
N PHE A 162 -8.03 -12.96 -16.54
CA PHE A 162 -7.70 -14.33 -16.93
C PHE A 162 -6.39 -14.78 -16.27
N MET A 163 -6.44 -15.94 -15.63
CA MET A 163 -5.30 -16.57 -14.94
C MET A 163 -4.90 -17.81 -15.72
N PRO A 164 -3.77 -17.78 -16.47
CA PRO A 164 -3.33 -18.93 -17.25
C PRO A 164 -3.15 -20.19 -16.41
N GLU A 165 -2.73 -20.03 -15.15
CA GLU A 165 -2.47 -21.13 -14.22
C GLU A 165 -3.77 -21.88 -13.84
N LEU A 166 -4.92 -21.20 -13.91
CA LEU A 166 -6.24 -21.78 -13.67
C LEU A 166 -7.00 -22.10 -14.97
N GLY A 167 -6.46 -21.67 -16.12
CA GLY A 167 -7.17 -21.73 -17.41
C GLY A 167 -8.49 -20.94 -17.44
N THR A 168 -8.75 -20.05 -16.47
CA THR A 168 -10.02 -19.34 -16.35
C THR A 168 -9.88 -18.01 -15.58
N TYR A 169 -10.97 -17.25 -15.50
CA TYR A 169 -11.11 -16.12 -14.58
C TYR A 169 -12.15 -16.46 -13.52
N PRO A 170 -11.76 -16.67 -12.25
CA PRO A 170 -12.67 -17.11 -11.18
C PRO A 170 -13.42 -15.95 -10.51
N GLY A 171 -13.31 -14.71 -11.02
CA GLY A 171 -13.93 -13.55 -10.41
C GLY A 171 -15.29 -13.21 -11.04
N PRO A 172 -16.12 -12.42 -10.35
CA PRO A 172 -17.40 -11.99 -10.88
C PRO A 172 -17.21 -10.85 -11.91
N HIS A 173 -18.19 -10.72 -12.81
CA HIS A 173 -18.33 -9.59 -13.76
C HIS A 173 -17.09 -9.30 -14.63
N VAL A 174 -17.12 -8.20 -15.39
CA VAL A 174 -15.92 -7.74 -16.12
C VAL A 174 -14.91 -7.16 -15.12
N PRO A 175 -13.62 -7.59 -15.15
CA PRO A 175 -12.60 -7.07 -14.25
C PRO A 175 -12.47 -5.54 -14.29
N GLN A 176 -12.25 -4.97 -13.11
CA GLN A 176 -12.06 -3.53 -12.94
C GLN A 176 -10.61 -3.27 -12.54
N PRO A 177 -9.80 -2.63 -13.40
CA PRO A 177 -8.42 -2.32 -13.10
C PRO A 177 -8.32 -1.16 -12.10
N PHE A 178 -7.15 -1.03 -11.49
CA PHE A 178 -6.76 0.19 -10.79
C PHE A 178 -6.08 1.14 -11.77
N GLU A 179 -6.45 2.42 -11.73
CA GLU A 179 -5.57 3.45 -12.25
C GLU A 179 -4.37 3.57 -11.29
N VAL A 180 -3.16 3.45 -11.85
CA VAL A 180 -1.90 3.57 -11.14
C VAL A 180 -1.32 4.93 -11.47
N ARG A 181 -1.30 5.83 -10.48
CA ARG A 181 -0.65 7.14 -10.60
C ARG A 181 0.65 7.10 -9.82
N CYS A 182 1.73 7.58 -10.42
CA CYS A 182 3.05 7.60 -9.80
C CYS A 182 3.57 9.03 -9.80
N LEU A 183 4.01 9.52 -8.64
CA LEU A 183 4.84 10.71 -8.52
C LEU A 183 6.24 10.26 -8.08
N GLY A 184 7.28 10.72 -8.77
CA GLY A 184 8.65 10.31 -8.50
C GLY A 184 9.42 10.03 -9.80
N VAL A 185 10.56 9.36 -9.66
CA VAL A 185 11.46 9.05 -10.79
C VAL A 185 10.99 7.87 -11.65
N GLU A 186 10.05 7.08 -11.14
CA GLU A 186 9.64 5.84 -11.76
C GLU A 186 8.43 6.00 -12.68
N SER A 187 8.43 5.23 -13.78
CA SER A 187 7.28 5.18 -14.67
C SER A 187 6.07 4.51 -13.99
N ALA A 188 4.86 4.88 -14.43
CA ALA A 188 3.63 4.23 -13.97
C ALA A 188 3.60 2.72 -14.27
N VAL A 189 4.32 2.25 -15.29
CA VAL A 189 4.45 0.82 -15.61
C VAL A 189 5.31 0.10 -14.56
N ALA A 190 6.43 0.70 -14.14
CA ALA A 190 7.26 0.14 -13.07
C ALA A 190 6.47 0.09 -11.74
N ALA A 191 5.77 1.16 -11.40
CA ALA A 191 4.88 1.18 -10.23
C ALA A 191 3.78 0.10 -10.34
N ALA A 192 3.20 -0.10 -11.52
CA ALA A 192 2.20 -1.14 -11.75
C ALA A 192 2.77 -2.57 -11.57
N GLN A 193 4.03 -2.79 -11.97
CA GLN A 193 4.71 -4.07 -11.76
C GLN A 193 4.88 -4.36 -10.26
N ASP A 194 5.30 -3.37 -9.48
CA ASP A 194 5.42 -3.51 -8.03
C ASP A 194 4.08 -3.77 -7.35
N VAL A 195 3.03 -3.05 -7.76
CA VAL A 195 1.68 -3.29 -7.26
C VAL A 195 1.23 -4.72 -7.58
N LEU A 196 1.48 -5.21 -8.80
CA LEU A 196 1.16 -6.59 -9.18
C LEU A 196 1.95 -7.61 -8.34
N ASN A 197 3.22 -7.36 -8.12
CA ASN A 197 4.08 -8.19 -7.28
C ASN A 197 3.54 -8.27 -5.85
N LEU A 198 3.15 -7.13 -5.28
CA LEU A 198 2.59 -7.02 -3.93
C LEU A 198 1.20 -7.65 -3.80
N THR A 199 0.41 -7.81 -4.88
CA THR A 199 -0.87 -8.56 -4.80
C THR A 199 -0.65 -10.07 -4.68
N ARG A 200 0.53 -10.55 -5.09
CA ARG A 200 0.92 -11.96 -4.98
C ARG A 200 1.66 -12.28 -3.68
N MET A 201 2.14 -11.27 -2.97
CA MET A 201 2.74 -11.39 -1.65
C MET A 201 1.69 -11.35 -0.53
N ASN A 202 0.80 -12.34 -0.45
CA ASN A 202 -0.02 -12.51 0.75
C ASN A 202 0.47 -13.71 1.55
N TRP A 203 1.32 -13.45 2.53
CA TRP A 203 1.91 -14.44 3.42
C TRP A 203 0.94 -15.00 4.47
N ASN A 204 -0.31 -14.53 4.49
CA ASN A 204 -1.37 -15.05 5.35
C ASN A 204 -2.45 -15.82 4.58
N THR A 205 -2.37 -15.88 3.26
CA THR A 205 -3.40 -16.57 2.47
C THR A 205 -2.81 -17.05 1.16
N ALA A 206 -2.99 -18.34 0.86
CA ALA A 206 -2.72 -18.91 -0.46
C ALA A 206 -3.72 -18.45 -1.55
N ASP A 207 -4.53 -17.40 -1.28
CA ASP A 207 -5.53 -16.90 -2.21
C ASP A 207 -4.87 -16.02 -3.28
N ILE A 208 -4.58 -16.66 -4.40
CA ILE A 208 -4.05 -16.05 -5.62
C ILE A 208 -5.04 -15.10 -6.32
N ARG A 209 -6.27 -14.93 -5.81
CA ARG A 209 -7.30 -14.05 -6.40
C ARG A 209 -7.30 -12.65 -5.77
N GLY A 210 -6.41 -12.38 -4.82
CA GLY A 210 -6.30 -11.09 -4.14
C GLY A 210 -6.19 -9.92 -5.11
N LYS A 211 -7.18 -9.02 -5.07
CA LYS A 211 -7.19 -7.82 -5.94
C LYS A 211 -6.22 -6.74 -5.46
N TRP A 212 -6.09 -6.56 -4.14
CA TRP A 212 -5.35 -5.46 -3.52
C TRP A 212 -3.90 -5.88 -3.20
N PRO A 213 -2.90 -4.99 -3.38
CA PRO A 213 -1.55 -5.25 -2.93
C PRO A 213 -1.51 -5.38 -1.41
N VAL A 214 -0.59 -6.20 -0.89
CA VAL A 214 -0.48 -6.45 0.55
C VAL A 214 -0.33 -5.15 1.35
N SER A 215 0.40 -4.17 0.81
CA SER A 215 0.58 -2.81 1.36
C SER A 215 -0.72 -2.07 1.65
N LEU A 216 -1.78 -2.30 0.88
CA LEU A 216 -3.09 -1.67 1.09
C LEU A 216 -4.16 -2.65 1.58
N SER A 217 -3.85 -3.95 1.67
CA SER A 217 -4.80 -4.99 2.03
C SER A 217 -5.14 -4.99 3.52
N PHE A 218 -4.16 -4.69 4.37
CA PHE A 218 -4.29 -4.70 5.82
C PHE A 218 -5.21 -3.61 6.35
N ALA A 219 -5.05 -2.40 5.82
CA ALA A 219 -5.95 -1.26 6.01
C ALA A 219 -7.44 -1.62 5.89
N ARG A 220 -7.76 -2.57 5.01
CA ARG A 220 -9.14 -2.99 4.77
C ARG A 220 -9.63 -4.05 5.76
N ARG A 221 -8.72 -4.79 6.39
CA ARG A 221 -9.00 -5.86 7.36
C ARG A 221 -9.01 -5.34 8.80
N VAL A 222 -8.05 -4.47 9.13
CA VAL A 222 -7.76 -4.06 10.50
C VAL A 222 -8.54 -2.83 10.95
N GLY A 223 -9.27 -2.18 10.04
CA GLY A 223 -10.27 -1.18 10.45
C GLY A 223 -11.27 -1.72 11.48
N GLY A 224 -11.68 -2.99 11.34
CA GLY A 224 -12.57 -3.62 12.33
C GLY A 224 -11.87 -4.09 13.61
N ILE A 225 -10.54 -4.26 13.62
CA ILE A 225 -9.77 -4.73 14.79
C ILE A 225 -9.33 -3.54 15.65
N LEU A 226 -8.89 -2.44 15.02
CA LEU A 226 -8.51 -1.22 15.74
C LEU A 226 -9.70 -0.55 16.43
N ASP A 227 -10.92 -0.72 15.90
CA ASP A 227 -12.15 -0.28 16.56
C ASP A 227 -12.37 -0.99 17.91
N GLU A 228 -11.85 -2.21 18.09
CA GLU A 228 -11.99 -3.00 19.31
C GLU A 228 -10.89 -2.72 20.35
N TYR A 229 -9.72 -2.21 19.94
CA TYR A 229 -8.55 -2.02 20.82
C TYR A 229 -8.46 -0.64 21.51
N GLY A 230 -9.30 0.34 21.14
CA GLY A 230 -9.34 1.64 21.82
C GLY A 230 -8.03 2.45 21.76
N ASP A 231 -7.74 3.20 22.83
CA ASP A 231 -6.58 4.11 22.98
C ASP A 231 -5.29 3.39 23.47
N ASP A 232 -5.29 2.07 23.63
CA ASP A 232 -4.11 1.36 24.11
C ASP A 232 -2.98 1.33 23.06
N ASP A 233 -1.76 1.58 23.52
CA ASP A 233 -0.55 1.57 22.70
C ASP A 233 -0.28 0.17 22.13
N LEU A 234 -0.02 0.10 20.82
CA LEU A 234 0.40 -1.13 20.16
C LEU A 234 1.85 -1.43 20.59
N THR A 235 1.98 -2.17 21.68
CA THR A 235 3.28 -2.67 22.17
C THR A 235 3.94 -3.66 21.20
N GLU A 236 3.17 -4.24 20.26
CA GLU A 236 3.63 -5.23 19.29
C GLU A 236 3.43 -4.74 17.84
N THR A 237 4.54 -4.51 17.13
CA THR A 237 4.57 -3.99 15.74
C THR A 237 4.63 -5.09 14.67
N SER A 238 4.77 -6.35 15.10
CA SER A 238 4.83 -7.51 14.21
C SER A 238 3.45 -7.81 13.64
N PHE A 239 3.34 -7.88 12.31
CA PHE A 239 2.05 -8.05 11.66
C PHE A 239 1.32 -9.36 12.05
N ARG A 240 2.05 -10.41 12.47
CA ARG A 240 1.44 -11.70 12.87
C ARG A 240 0.37 -11.60 13.95
N TYR A 241 0.38 -10.52 14.73
CA TYR A 241 -0.56 -10.31 15.84
C TYR A 241 -1.87 -9.62 15.44
N PHE A 242 -2.01 -9.21 14.18
CA PHE A 242 -3.18 -8.50 13.67
C PHE A 242 -4.01 -9.31 12.66
N VAL A 243 -3.89 -10.64 12.71
CA VAL A 243 -4.48 -11.60 11.75
C VAL A 243 -5.64 -12.36 12.38
#